data_AF-A0AAU9R0G2-F1
#
_entry.id   AF-A0AAU9R0G2-F1
#
_cell.length_a   1.000
_cell.length_b   1.000
_cell.length_c   1.000
_cell.angle_alpha   90.00
_cell.angle_beta   90.00
_cell.angle_gamma   90.00
#
_symmetry.space_group_name_H-M   'P 1'
#
loop_
_entity.id
_entity.type
_entity.pdbx_description
1 polymer ?
#
loop_
_entity_poly.entity_id
_entity_poly.type
_entity_poly.pdbx_seq_one_letter_code
_entity_poly.pdbx_strand_id
1 'polypeptide(L)'
;MGEMMKDPDDELSSWKFEREKGSFKFAVRTSVPAILGVMIGRSIDSIFISDTAWSWTQTTDLLASGCWASVGAFPLSFLIWWWREKKYKRHIAKFEKHT
;
A
#
# COMPACT_ATOMS: atom_id res chain seq x y z
N MET A 1 30.10 -4.96 -7.27
CA MET A 1 29.15 -4.32 -6.32
C MET A 1 28.10 -5.39 -6.06
N GLY A 2 28.25 -6.13 -4.95
CA GLY A 2 27.54 -7.39 -4.73
C GLY A 2 26.04 -7.16 -4.62
N GLU A 3 25.27 -7.89 -5.42
CA GLU A 3 23.85 -8.11 -5.14
C GLU A 3 23.80 -8.78 -3.76
N MET A 4 23.38 -8.00 -2.76
CA MET A 4 23.01 -8.51 -1.46
C MET A 4 21.76 -9.36 -1.70
N MET A 5 21.97 -10.63 -2.06
CA MET A 5 20.94 -11.63 -2.27
C MET A 5 20.25 -11.78 -0.92
N LYS A 6 19.16 -11.04 -0.74
CA LYS A 6 18.39 -10.99 0.49
C LYS A 6 17.92 -12.41 0.74
N ASP A 7 18.42 -13.03 1.81
CA ASP A 7 18.19 -14.44 2.07
C ASP A 7 16.67 -14.67 2.09
N PRO A 8 16.14 -15.66 1.34
CA PRO A 8 14.70 -15.95 1.36
C PRO A 8 14.16 -16.15 2.78
N ASP A 9 15.01 -16.54 3.73
CA ASP A 9 14.67 -16.67 5.15
C ASP A 9 14.52 -15.32 5.87
N ASP A 10 15.26 -14.28 5.47
CA ASP A 10 15.11 -12.91 5.98
C ASP A 10 13.80 -12.26 5.49
N GLU A 11 13.40 -12.52 4.24
CA GLU A 11 12.09 -12.07 3.74
C GLU A 11 10.94 -12.77 4.48
N LEU A 12 11.11 -14.04 4.83
CA LEU A 12 10.10 -14.87 5.48
C LEU A 12 9.92 -14.49 6.96
N SER A 13 11.02 -14.22 7.68
CA SER A 13 10.99 -13.73 9.06
C SER A 13 10.38 -12.32 9.15
N SER A 14 10.74 -11.42 8.23
CA SER A 14 10.15 -10.09 8.10
C SER A 14 8.64 -10.17 7.86
N TRP A 15 8.20 -11.04 6.95
CA TRP A 15 6.78 -11.24 6.67
C TRP A 15 6.01 -11.87 7.84
N LYS A 16 6.64 -12.79 8.59
CA LYS A 16 6.05 -13.39 9.80
C LYS A 16 5.78 -12.31 10.86
N PHE A 17 6.75 -11.42 11.08
CA PHE A 17 6.59 -10.28 12.00
C PHE A 17 5.52 -9.28 11.52
N GLU A 18 5.41 -9.08 10.20
CA GLU A 18 4.39 -8.20 9.62
C GLU A 18 2.99 -8.80 9.71
N ARG A 19 2.83 -10.13 9.62
CA ARG A 19 1.57 -10.84 9.94
C ARG A 19 1.09 -10.59 11.35
N GLU A 20 2.01 -10.62 12.32
CA GLU A 20 1.69 -10.43 13.73
C GLU A 20 1.14 -9.02 14.03
N LYS A 21 1.58 -8.02 13.26
CA LYS A 21 1.06 -6.65 13.32
C LYS A 21 -0.36 -6.49 12.74
N GLY A 22 -0.85 -7.48 12.01
CA GLY A 22 -2.21 -7.55 11.48
C GLY A 22 -2.39 -6.95 10.09
N SER A 23 -3.32 -7.56 9.34
CA SER A 23 -3.65 -7.22 7.96
C SER A 23 -4.19 -5.80 7.78
N PHE A 24 -4.96 -5.31 8.75
CA PHE A 24 -5.50 -3.94 8.72
C PHE A 24 -4.39 -2.88 8.77
N LYS A 25 -3.41 -3.06 9.65
CA LYS A 25 -2.28 -2.13 9.81
C LYS A 25 -1.38 -2.12 8.58
N PHE A 26 -1.23 -3.26 7.93
CA PHE A 26 -0.57 -3.36 6.62
C PHE A 26 -1.35 -2.59 5.56
N ALA A 27 -2.65 -2.87 5.43
CA ALA A 27 -3.49 -2.23 4.43
C ALA A 27 -3.46 -0.70 4.55
N VAL A 28 -3.57 -0.16 5.77
CA VAL A 28 -3.44 1.28 6.04
C VAL A 28 -2.06 1.81 5.63
N ARG A 29 -0.97 1.14 6.01
CA ARG A 29 0.39 1.61 5.69
C ARG A 29 0.69 1.58 4.20
N THR A 30 0.15 0.61 3.48
CA THR A 30 0.34 0.48 2.03
C THR A 30 -0.56 1.44 1.26
N SER A 31 -1.78 1.71 1.74
CA SER A 31 -2.73 2.59 1.06
C SER A 31 -2.47 4.08 1.32
N VAL A 32 -2.00 4.45 2.51
CA VAL A 32 -1.80 5.87 2.91
C VAL A 32 -0.91 6.64 1.92
N PRO A 33 0.28 6.16 1.51
CA PRO A 33 1.10 6.88 0.54
C PRO A 33 0.41 7.07 -0.81
N ALA A 34 -0.36 6.07 -1.27
CA ALA A 34 -1.10 6.15 -2.52
C ALA A 34 -2.22 7.20 -2.44
N ILE A 35 -2.99 7.21 -1.34
CA ILE A 35 -4.06 8.19 -1.10
C ILE A 35 -3.47 9.61 -1.01
N LEU A 36 -2.38 9.79 -0.27
CA LEU A 36 -1.69 11.07 -0.16
C LEU A 36 -1.14 11.53 -1.52
N GLY A 37 -0.56 10.63 -2.32
CA GLY A 37 -0.07 10.95 -3.65
C GLY A 37 -1.17 11.50 -4.57
N VAL A 38 -2.37 10.90 -4.54
CA VAL A 38 -3.52 11.40 -5.31
C VAL A 38 -3.96 12.78 -4.82
N MET A 39 -4.08 12.98 -3.51
CA MET A 39 -4.48 14.28 -2.97
C MET A 39 -3.45 15.37 -3.28
N ILE A 40 -2.15 15.08 -3.15
CA ILE A 40 -1.08 16.04 -3.48
C ILE A 40 -1.11 16.39 -4.97
N GLY A 41 -1.25 15.40 -5.85
CA GLY A 41 -1.33 15.63 -7.30
C GLY A 41 -2.49 16.54 -7.67
N ARG A 42 -3.68 16.29 -7.10
CA ARG A 42 -4.87 17.13 -7.33
C ARG A 42 -4.75 18.54 -6.74
N SER A 43 -4.08 18.68 -5.59
CA SER A 43 -3.78 20.00 -5.01
C SER A 43 -2.85 20.81 -5.90
N ILE A 44 -1.81 20.18 -6.47
CA ILE A 44 -0.88 20.85 -7.38
C ILE A 44 -1.61 21.33 -8.64
N ASP A 45 -2.44 20.48 -9.25
CA ASP A 45 -3.26 20.87 -10.41
C ASP A 45 -4.11 22.12 -10.09
N SER A 46 -4.74 22.19 -8.92
CA SER A 46 -5.52 23.38 -8.54
C SER A 46 -4.68 24.65 -8.37
N ILE A 47 -3.46 24.54 -7.84
CA ILE A 47 -2.59 25.70 -7.57
C ILE A 47 -2.01 26.27 -8.87
N PHE A 48 -1.69 25.42 -9.85
CA PHE A 48 -1.06 25.85 -11.09
C PHE A 48 -2.06 26.21 -12.20
N ILE A 49 -3.29 25.70 -12.16
CA ILE A 49 -4.29 25.90 -13.22
C ILE A 49 -5.29 27.01 -12.86
N SER A 50 -5.52 27.30 -11.58
CA SER A 50 -6.55 28.26 -11.17
C SER A 50 -5.98 29.53 -10.52
N ASP A 51 -6.21 30.69 -11.17
CA ASP A 51 -5.96 32.03 -10.63
C ASP A 51 -6.99 32.45 -9.55
N THR A 52 -7.89 31.54 -9.15
CA THR A 52 -9.00 31.81 -8.23
C THR A 52 -8.68 31.37 -6.80
N ALA A 53 -9.07 32.19 -5.82
CA ALA A 53 -8.98 31.85 -4.40
C ALA A 53 -9.61 30.48 -4.11
N TRP A 54 -8.90 29.68 -3.32
CA TRP A 54 -9.25 28.30 -2.94
C TRP A 54 -10.76 28.16 -2.65
N SER A 55 -11.49 27.52 -3.57
CA SER A 55 -12.95 27.43 -3.51
C SER A 55 -13.40 26.23 -2.68
N TRP A 56 -14.59 26.35 -2.10
CA TRP A 56 -15.30 25.22 -1.48
C TRP A 56 -15.44 24.03 -2.43
N THR A 57 -15.69 24.29 -3.72
CA THR A 57 -15.81 23.26 -4.76
C THR A 57 -14.51 22.48 -4.99
N GLN A 58 -13.35 23.14 -4.91
CA GLN A 58 -12.04 22.48 -5.00
C GLN A 58 -11.78 21.60 -3.79
N THR A 59 -12.17 22.06 -2.59
CA THR A 59 -12.04 21.26 -1.36
C THR A 59 -12.89 20.00 -1.41
N THR A 60 -14.13 20.10 -1.91
CA THR A 60 -15.01 18.94 -2.06
C THR A 60 -14.50 17.95 -3.10
N ASP A 61 -13.94 18.44 -4.22
CA ASP A 61 -13.36 17.55 -5.25
C ASP A 61 -12.09 16.88 -4.75
N LEU A 62 -11.25 17.59 -3.98
CA LEU A 62 -10.08 17.01 -3.34
C LEU A 62 -10.46 15.88 -2.38
N LEU A 63 -11.44 16.12 -1.49
CA LEU A 63 -11.94 15.11 -0.55
C LEU A 63 -12.55 13.92 -1.28
N ALA A 64 -13.37 14.17 -2.31
CA ALA A 64 -13.96 13.11 -3.12
C ALA A 64 -12.87 12.27 -3.80
N SER A 65 -11.84 12.90 -4.37
CA SER A 65 -10.71 12.22 -5.01
C SER A 65 -9.91 11.35 -4.03
N GLY A 66 -9.69 11.84 -2.80
CA GLY A 66 -9.09 11.06 -1.71
C GLY A 66 -9.95 9.86 -1.30
N CYS A 67 -11.28 10.02 -1.23
CA CYS A 67 -12.21 8.92 -0.98
C CYS A 67 -12.15 7.86 -2.09
N TRP A 68 -12.19 8.27 -3.36
CA TRP A 68 -12.05 7.36 -4.50
C TRP A 68 -10.70 6.64 -4.51
N ALA A 69 -9.62 7.35 -4.19
CA ALA A 69 -8.30 6.75 -4.05
C ALA A 69 -8.26 5.70 -2.94
N SER A 70 -8.94 5.94 -1.82
CA SER A 70 -9.06 4.99 -0.72
C SER A 70 -9.81 3.72 -1.12
N VAL A 71 -10.92 3.86 -1.88
CA VAL A 71 -11.70 2.74 -2.42
C VAL A 71 -10.87 1.85 -3.34
N GLY A 72 -9.90 2.41 -4.07
CA GLY A 72 -8.96 1.61 -4.88
C GLY A 72 -7.80 1.03 -4.08
N ALA A 73 -7.18 1.86 -3.23
CA ALA A 73 -5.93 1.52 -2.55
C ALA A 73 -6.10 0.49 -1.42
N PHE A 74 -7.20 0.53 -0.68
CA PHE A 74 -7.47 -0.44 0.39
C PHE A 74 -7.63 -1.88 -0.14
N PRO A 75 -8.53 -2.16 -1.11
CA PRO A 75 -8.68 -3.49 -1.68
C PRO A 75 -7.40 -4.00 -2.33
N LEU A 76 -6.66 -3.14 -3.04
CA LEU A 76 -5.38 -3.51 -3.63
C LEU A 76 -4.37 -3.93 -2.56
N SER A 77 -4.33 -3.22 -1.43
CA SER A 77 -3.45 -3.57 -0.31
C SER A 77 -3.84 -4.91 0.32
N PHE A 78 -5.13 -5.23 0.40
CA PHE A 78 -5.60 -6.56 0.83
C PHE A 78 -5.26 -7.67 -0.17
N LEU A 79 -5.31 -7.40 -1.48
CA LEU A 79 -4.88 -8.35 -2.51
C LEU A 79 -3.38 -8.65 -2.39
N ILE A 80 -2.56 -7.62 -2.15
CA ILE A 80 -1.12 -7.77 -1.92
C ILE A 80 -0.87 -8.63 -0.67
N TRP A 81 -1.61 -8.37 0.41
CA TRP A 81 -1.55 -9.17 1.62
C TRP A 81 -1.88 -10.65 1.36
N TRP A 82 -3.01 -10.90 0.70
CA TRP A 82 -3.45 -12.26 0.35
C TRP A 82 -2.41 -12.99 -0.50
N TRP A 83 -1.84 -12.30 -1.48
CA TRP A 83 -0.81 -12.87 -2.34
C TRP A 83 0.45 -13.26 -1.57
N ARG A 84 0.93 -12.38 -0.68
CA ARG A 84 2.08 -12.68 0.19
C ARG A 84 1.78 -13.82 1.18
N GLU A 85 0.56 -13.89 1.72
CA GLU A 85 0.15 -14.99 2.59
C GLU A 85 0.14 -16.34 1.84
N LYS A 86 -0.33 -16.35 0.60
CA LYS A 86 -0.29 -17.53 -0.28
C LYS A 86 1.15 -17.94 -0.62
N LYS A 87 2.04 -16.98 -0.89
CA LYS A 87 3.47 -17.23 -1.10
C LYS A 87 4.08 -17.88 0.15
N TYR A 88 3.85 -17.32 1.34
CA TYR A 88 4.33 -17.85 2.60
C TYR A 88 3.90 -19.30 2.86
N LYS A 89 2.61 -19.63 2.68
CA LYS A 89 2.10 -21.00 2.84
C LYS A 89 2.80 -22.00 1.91
N ARG A 90 3.08 -21.60 0.66
CA ARG A 90 3.82 -22.44 -0.30
C ARG A 90 5.27 -22.68 0.11
N HIS A 91 5.94 -21.66 0.67
CA HIS A 91 7.32 -21.81 1.15
C HIS A 91 7.39 -22.79 2.33
N ILE A 92 6.53 -22.64 3.35
CA ILE A 92 6.50 -23.57 4.49
C ILE A 92 6.22 -25.01 4.04
N ALA A 93 5.22 -25.21 3.17
CA ALA A 93 4.89 -26.55 2.67
C ALA A 93 6.05 -27.21 1.89
N LYS A 94 6.96 -26.41 1.30
CA LYS A 94 8.16 -26.93 0.64
C LYS A 94 9.20 -27.38 1.67
N PHE A 95 9.38 -26.64 2.77
CA PHE A 95 10.29 -27.05 3.85
C PHE A 95 9.78 -28.27 4.61
N GLU A 96 8.47 -28.36 4.85
CA GLU A 96 7.85 -29.51 5.53
C GLU A 96 7.95 -30.82 4.72
N LYS A 97 8.00 -30.74 3.38
CA LYS A 97 8.22 -31.90 2.51
C LYS A 97 9.68 -32.39 2.46
N HIS A 98 10.62 -31.59 2.94
CA HIS A 98 12.05 -31.89 2.92
C HIS A 98 12.62 -32.24 4.31
N THR A 99 11.75 -32.32 5.33
CA THR A 99 12.05 -32.85 6.67
C THR A 99 11.44 -34.22 6.82
#